data_AF-A0A7C5MWE7-F1
#
_entry.id   AF-A0A7C5MWE7-F1
#
_cell.length_a   1.000
_cell.length_b   1.000
_cell.length_c   1.000
_cell.angle_alpha   90.00
_cell.angle_beta   90.00
_cell.angle_gamma   90.00
#
_symmetry.space_group_name_H-M   'P 1'
#
loop_
_entity.id
_entity.type
_entity.pdbx_description
1 polymer ?
#
loop_
_entity_poly.entity_id
_entity_poly.type
_entity_poly.pdbx_seq_one_letter_code
_entity_poly.pdbx_strand_id
1 'polypeptide(L)'
;MYENELLETGKKALTHAQKLGADEAEIFLYVEKQTSVQFVSGIFASRSDAIKGLKGSIIRMAEPWIKKKGLPKVTSGVKAGVGVRAVINKAIGFSSVSSIEEKKF
;
A
#
# COMPACT_ATOMS: atom_id res chain seq x y z
N MET A 1 9.40 -11.04 12.31
CA MET A 1 8.53 -12.01 11.59
C MET A 1 8.76 -11.93 10.08
N TYR A 2 8.70 -10.75 9.44
CA TYR A 2 8.93 -10.59 7.98
C TYR A 2 10.38 -10.76 7.50
N GLU A 3 11.37 -10.58 8.36
CA GLU A 3 12.78 -10.54 7.95
C GLU A 3 13.28 -11.87 7.36
N ASN A 4 12.90 -13.00 7.94
CA ASN A 4 13.29 -14.32 7.43
C ASN A 4 12.64 -14.63 6.06
N GLU A 5 11.38 -14.27 5.86
CA GLU A 5 10.66 -14.46 4.58
C GLU A 5 11.24 -13.59 3.47
N LEU A 6 11.60 -12.33 3.78
CA LEU A 6 12.25 -11.44 2.83
C LEU A 6 13.62 -11.98 2.44
N LEU A 7 14.40 -12.47 3.41
CA LEU A 7 15.72 -13.01 3.17
C LEU A 7 15.66 -14.30 2.33
N GLU A 8 14.66 -15.16 2.55
CA GLU A 8 14.42 -16.33 1.72
C GLU A 8 14.03 -15.95 0.29
N THR A 9 13.12 -14.97 0.13
CA THR A 9 12.69 -14.47 -1.18
C THR A 9 13.87 -13.87 -1.96
N GLY A 10 14.69 -13.07 -1.29
CA GLY A 10 15.90 -12.49 -1.87
C GLY A 10 16.90 -13.56 -2.33
N LYS A 11 17.13 -14.60 -1.50
CA LYS A 11 18.00 -15.73 -1.88
C LYS A 11 17.48 -16.48 -3.12
N LYS A 12 16.17 -16.71 -3.21
CA LYS A 12 15.56 -17.35 -4.39
C LYS A 12 15.74 -16.49 -5.64
N ALA A 13 15.39 -15.20 -5.57
CA ALA A 13 15.56 -14.28 -6.70
C ALA A 13 17.03 -14.18 -7.16
N LEU A 14 17.99 -14.20 -6.22
CA LEU A 14 19.41 -14.20 -6.55
C LEU A 14 19.83 -15.48 -7.28
N THR A 15 19.37 -16.62 -6.79
CA THR A 15 19.63 -17.93 -7.40
C THR A 15 19.06 -18.00 -8.82
N HIS A 16 17.88 -17.42 -9.05
CA HIS A 16 17.29 -17.33 -10.39
C HIS A 16 18.09 -16.42 -11.33
N ALA A 17 18.52 -15.25 -10.86
CA ALA A 17 19.35 -14.35 -11.66
C ALA A 17 20.69 -15.02 -12.06
N GLN A 18 21.32 -15.74 -11.13
CA GLN A 18 22.53 -16.52 -11.40
C GLN A 18 22.31 -17.60 -12.46
N LYS A 19 21.20 -18.36 -12.37
CA LYS A 19 20.83 -19.37 -13.37
C LYS A 19 20.62 -18.79 -14.77
N LEU A 20 20.21 -17.52 -14.85
CA LEU A 20 20.01 -16.80 -16.12
C LEU A 20 21.30 -16.17 -16.66
N GLY A 21 22.44 -16.36 -15.99
CA GLY A 21 23.73 -15.85 -16.44
C GLY A 21 23.96 -14.37 -16.13
N ALA A 22 23.31 -13.83 -15.09
CA ALA A 22 23.61 -12.48 -14.62
C ALA A 22 25.04 -12.40 -14.05
N ASP A 23 25.85 -11.50 -14.61
CA ASP A 23 27.17 -11.12 -14.12
C ASP A 23 27.05 -10.41 -12.76
N GLU A 24 26.02 -9.57 -12.63
CA GLU A 24 25.65 -8.90 -11.39
C GLU A 24 24.14 -8.90 -11.21
N ALA A 25 23.66 -9.04 -9.98
CA ALA A 25 22.25 -8.92 -9.65
C ALA A 25 22.06 -8.19 -8.32
N GLU A 26 21.20 -7.16 -8.33
CA GLU A 26 20.77 -6.44 -7.14
C GLU A 26 19.27 -6.67 -6.94
N ILE A 27 18.89 -6.93 -5.69
CA ILE A 27 17.52 -7.24 -5.32
C ILE A 27 17.08 -6.25 -4.25
N PHE A 28 16.03 -5.52 -4.56
CA PHE A 28 15.40 -4.54 -3.69
C PHE A 28 14.13 -5.15 -3.11
N LEU A 29 14.09 -5.33 -1.79
CA LEU A 29 12.94 -5.88 -1.08
C LEU A 29 12.44 -4.82 -0.09
N TYR A 30 11.13 -4.58 -0.07
CA TYR A 30 10.54 -3.68 0.91
C TYR A 30 9.20 -4.21 1.42
N VAL A 31 8.95 -3.98 2.71
CA VAL A 31 7.65 -4.14 3.35
C VAL A 31 7.43 -2.90 4.19
N GLU A 32 6.40 -2.15 3.86
CA GLU A 32 6.06 -0.89 4.50
C GLU A 32 4.63 -0.97 5.07
N LYS A 33 4.49 -0.63 6.36
CA LYS A 33 3.17 -0.41 6.96
C LYS A 33 2.81 1.05 6.80
N GLN A 34 1.82 1.33 5.95
CA GLN A 34 1.36 2.69 5.75
C GLN A 34 0.02 2.89 6.47
N THR A 35 -0.06 3.94 7.29
CA THR A 35 -1.32 4.45 7.83
C THR A 35 -1.49 5.88 7.36
N SER A 36 -2.60 6.16 6.69
CA SER A 36 -2.97 7.49 6.22
C SER A 36 -4.26 7.94 6.88
N VAL A 37 -4.30 9.20 7.30
CA VAL A 37 -5.50 9.84 7.84
C VAL A 37 -5.81 11.03 6.95
N GLN A 38 -6.93 10.97 6.24
CA GLN A 38 -7.43 12.07 5.43
C GLN A 38 -8.65 12.69 6.12
N PHE A 39 -8.65 14.00 6.32
CA PHE A 39 -9.83 14.71 6.80
C PHE A 39 -10.65 15.16 5.60
N VAL A 40 -11.78 14.49 5.34
CA VAL A 40 -12.69 14.88 4.26
C VAL A 40 -13.68 15.89 4.82
N SER A 41 -13.45 17.18 4.55
CA SER A 41 -14.44 18.24 4.78
C SER A 41 -15.34 18.36 3.55
N GLY A 42 -16.49 17.68 3.57
CA GLY A 42 -17.55 17.93 2.60
C GLY A 42 -18.41 19.10 3.05
N ILE A 43 -18.97 19.86 2.10
CA ILE A 43 -20.16 20.68 2.35
C ILE A 43 -21.26 19.70 2.78
N PHE A 44 -21.43 19.51 4.09
CA PHE A 44 -22.52 18.70 4.63
C PHE A 44 -23.80 19.53 4.49
N ALA A 45 -24.45 19.41 3.33
CA ALA A 45 -25.76 19.97 3.09
C ALA A 45 -26.80 18.99 3.66
N SER A 46 -27.14 19.13 4.95
CA SER A 46 -28.27 18.44 5.58
C SER A 46 -29.64 18.97 5.09
N ARG A 47 -29.73 19.37 3.80
CA ARG A 47 -30.92 19.97 3.17
C ARG A 47 -31.73 18.97 2.33
N SER A 48 -31.59 17.67 2.58
CA SER A 48 -32.50 16.69 1.98
C SER A 48 -33.48 16.23 3.05
N ASP A 49 -34.78 16.27 2.72
CA ASP A 49 -35.91 15.87 3.56
C ASP A 49 -35.89 14.35 3.93
N ALA A 50 -34.81 13.66 3.57
CA ALA A 50 -34.56 12.23 3.69
C ALA A 50 -34.02 11.76 5.06
N ILE A 51 -33.68 12.68 5.99
CA ILE A 51 -33.17 12.33 7.34
C ILE A 51 -34.10 12.89 8.41
N LYS A 52 -35.40 12.54 8.35
CA LYS A 52 -36.37 12.85 9.41
C LYS A 52 -36.36 11.74 10.48
N GLY A 53 -35.94 12.08 11.71
CA GLY A 53 -35.99 11.19 12.88
C GLY A 53 -34.79 11.34 13.84
N LEU A 54 -34.73 10.48 14.86
CA LEU A 54 -33.70 10.48 15.93
C LEU A 54 -32.24 10.44 15.42
N LYS A 55 -32.02 9.90 14.22
CA LYS A 55 -30.70 9.91 13.56
C LYS A 55 -30.32 11.29 13.00
N GLY A 56 -31.31 12.10 12.60
CA GLY A 56 -31.09 13.44 12.04
C GLY A 56 -30.69 14.49 13.09
N SER A 57 -31.19 14.37 14.33
CA SER A 57 -30.80 15.25 15.44
C SER A 57 -29.35 15.05 15.88
N ILE A 58 -28.89 13.80 15.95
CA ILE A 58 -27.50 13.46 16.28
C ILE A 58 -26.53 13.99 15.20
N ILE A 59 -26.90 13.81 13.93
CA ILE A 59 -26.10 14.31 12.80
C ILE A 59 -26.05 15.84 12.81
N ARG A 60 -27.16 16.53 13.13
CA ARG A 60 -27.20 18.00 13.30
C ARG A 60 -26.33 18.50 14.45
N MET A 61 -26.28 17.80 15.58
CA MET A 61 -25.40 18.16 16.70
C MET A 61 -23.92 18.00 16.36
N ALA A 62 -23.57 16.98 15.56
CA ALA A 62 -22.20 16.77 15.09
C ALA A 62 -21.84 17.66 13.88
N GLU A 63 -22.83 18.26 13.21
CA GLU A 63 -22.66 19.04 11.98
C GLU A 63 -21.66 20.22 12.09
N PRO A 64 -21.67 21.04 13.16
CA PRO A 64 -20.67 22.09 13.36
C PRO A 64 -19.26 21.53 13.51
N TRP A 65 -19.13 20.38 14.18
CA TRP A 65 -17.85 19.71 14.41
C TRP A 65 -17.32 19.05 13.14
N ILE A 66 -18.19 18.39 12.36
CA ILE A 66 -17.88 17.79 11.06
C ILE A 66 -17.50 18.87 10.04
N LYS A 67 -18.19 20.02 10.02
CA LYS A 67 -17.83 21.17 9.16
C LYS A 67 -16.50 21.82 9.57
N LYS A 68 -16.20 21.86 10.87
CA LYS A 68 -14.96 22.47 11.40
C LYS A 68 -13.74 21.55 11.31
N LYS A 69 -13.90 20.24 11.49
CA LYS A 69 -12.79 19.27 11.59
C LYS A 69 -12.72 18.26 10.43
N GLY A 70 -13.76 18.14 9.61
CA GLY A 70 -13.87 17.10 8.59
C GLY A 70 -14.13 15.72 9.20
N LEU A 71 -14.59 14.77 8.38
CA LEU A 71 -14.69 13.36 8.78
C LEU A 71 -13.33 12.69 8.56
N PRO A 72 -12.73 12.07 9.59
CA PRO A 72 -11.47 11.36 9.42
C PRO A 72 -11.73 10.05 8.65
N LYS A 73 -11.15 9.95 7.46
CA LYS A 73 -11.01 8.72 6.70
C LYS A 73 -9.63 8.15 7.00
N VAL A 74 -9.61 7.11 7.83
CA VAL A 74 -8.39 6.36 8.11
C VAL A 74 -8.27 5.24 7.09
N THR A 75 -7.13 5.16 6.41
CA THR A 75 -6.81 4.05 5.51
C THR A 75 -5.45 3.51 5.92
N SER A 76 -5.45 2.26 6.38
CA SER A 76 -4.23 1.52 6.73
C SER A 76 -4.04 0.35 5.76
N GLY A 77 -2.79 -0.01 5.53
CA GLY A 77 -2.44 -1.14 4.67
C GLY A 77 -0.97 -1.50 4.80
N VAL A 78 -0.65 -2.68 4.29
CA VAL A 78 0.72 -3.15 4.14
C VAL A 78 1.06 -3.12 2.65
N LYS A 79 2.14 -2.44 2.30
CA LYS A 79 2.72 -2.46 0.95
C LYS A 79 3.95 -3.35 1.00
N ALA A 80 4.07 -4.22 0.00
CA ALA A 80 5.19 -5.14 -0.11
C ALA A 80 5.61 -5.16 -1.59
N GLY A 81 6.90 -5.27 -1.87
CA GLY A 81 7.36 -5.32 -3.24
C GLY A 81 8.79 -5.80 -3.40
N VAL A 82 9.08 -6.21 -4.63
CA VAL A 82 10.38 -6.73 -5.05
C VAL A 82 10.79 -6.03 -6.34
N GLY A 83 12.01 -5.51 -6.36
CA GLY A 83 12.69 -5.03 -7.57
C GLY A 83 13.93 -5.88 -7.82
N VAL A 84 14.20 -6.21 -9.07
CA VAL A 84 15.41 -6.92 -9.48
C VAL A 84 16.10 -6.12 -10.57
N ARG A 85 17.38 -5.80 -10.34
CA ARG A 85 18.29 -5.29 -11.37
C ARG A 85 19.26 -6.42 -11.71
N ALA A 86 19.42 -6.73 -12.99
CA ALA A 86 20.39 -7.70 -13.45
C ALA A 86 21.28 -7.09 -14.53
N VAL A 87 22.55 -7.45 -14.53
CA VAL A 87 23.53 -7.10 -15.55
C VAL A 87 23.94 -8.40 -16.25
N ILE A 88 23.77 -8.45 -17.58
CA ILE A 88 24.17 -9.60 -18.41
C ILE A 88 24.92 -9.03 -19.61
N ASN A 89 26.18 -9.42 -19.81
CA ASN A 89 27.01 -8.98 -20.95
C ASN A 89 27.04 -7.44 -21.11
N LYS A 90 27.19 -6.71 -19.99
CA LYS A 90 27.16 -5.23 -19.92
C LYS A 90 25.80 -4.58 -20.24
N ALA A 91 24.75 -5.36 -20.50
CA ALA A 91 23.39 -4.85 -20.60
C ALA A 91 22.71 -4.88 -19.23
N ILE A 92 21.95 -3.83 -18.90
CA ILE A 92 21.25 -3.71 -17.60
C ILE A 92 19.75 -3.85 -17.83
N GLY A 93 19.11 -4.74 -17.08
CA GLY A 93 17.66 -4.88 -17.01
C GLY A 93 17.16 -4.59 -15.60
N PHE A 94 16.00 -3.95 -15.50
CA PHE A 94 15.30 -3.74 -14.23
C PHE A 94 13.84 -4.16 -14.38
N SER A 95 13.32 -4.84 -13.37
CA SER A 95 11.90 -5.19 -13.27
C SER A 95 11.45 -5.14 -11.81
N SER A 96 10.18 -4.82 -11.58
CA SER A 96 9.62 -4.72 -10.23
C SER A 96 8.17 -5.17 -10.17
N VAL A 97 7.80 -5.78 -9.05
CA VAL A 97 6.44 -6.22 -8.74
C VAL A 97 6.03 -5.77 -7.34
N SER A 98 4.74 -5.48 -7.16
CA SER A 98 4.15 -5.11 -5.87
C SER A 98 3.61 -6.31 -5.09
N SER A 99 4.09 -7.52 -5.40
CA SER A 99 3.73 -8.76 -4.72
C SER A 99 5.00 -9.54 -4.42
N ILE A 100 5.17 -9.93 -3.17
CA ILE A 100 6.27 -10.80 -2.71
C ILE A 100 5.86 -12.28 -2.83
N GLU A 101 4.57 -12.56 -2.94
CA GLU A 101 4.06 -13.92 -3.05
C GLU A 101 4.34 -14.52 -4.43
N GLU A 102 4.93 -15.72 -4.42
CA GLU A 102 5.12 -16.55 -5.60
C GLU A 102 3.83 -17.33 -5.89
N LYS A 103 3.28 -17.18 -7.09
CA LYS A 103 2.07 -17.88 -7.49
C LYS A 103 2.40 -19.36 -7.67
N LYS A 104 1.94 -20.23 -6.77
CA LYS A 104 2.01 -21.69 -6.96
C LYS A 104 1.09 -22.06 -8.13
N PHE A 105 1.68 -22.53 -9.22
CA PHE A 105 0.95 -23.14 -10.35
C PHE A 105 0.85 -24.66 -10.14
#